data_AF-A0AA50DRI3-F1
#
_entry.id   AF-A0AA50DRI3-F1
#
_cell.length_a   1.000
_cell.length_b   1.000
_cell.length_c   1.000
_cell.angle_alpha   90.00
_cell.angle_beta   90.00
_cell.angle_gamma   90.00
#
_symmetry.space_group_name_H-M   'P 1'
#
loop_
_entity.id
_entity.type
_entity.pdbx_description
1 polymer ?
#
loop_
_entity_poly.entity_id
_entity_poly.type
_entity_poly.pdbx_seq_one_letter_code
_entity_poly.pdbx_strand_id
1 'polypeptide(L)'
;MSDSDDYDKIHILLGEATMSLIDSRKEVSSESLSIQLKQMAAEESDDLRVIEIWKARKWLLQHSVQFTAGRNGGYASPLRLRENQSRLQDFYHLPSSNDAKKQSS
;
A
#
# COMPACT_ATOMS: atom_id res chain seq x y z
N MET A 1 -2.81 6.15 -22.52
CA MET A 1 -2.17 5.89 -21.23
C MET A 1 -3.17 5.12 -20.39
N SER A 2 -2.75 3.99 -19.87
CA SER A 2 -3.62 2.99 -19.23
C SER A 2 -3.81 3.37 -17.77
N ASP A 3 -5.01 3.22 -17.21
CA ASP A 3 -5.30 3.53 -15.81
C ASP A 3 -4.35 2.81 -14.81
N SER A 4 -3.72 1.70 -15.24
CA SER A 4 -2.72 0.95 -14.45
C SER A 4 -1.50 1.77 -14.04
N ASP A 5 -0.98 2.64 -14.92
CA ASP A 5 0.26 3.39 -14.66
C ASP A 5 0.08 4.40 -13.51
N ASP A 6 -1.14 4.95 -13.38
CA ASP A 6 -1.48 5.90 -12.33
C ASP A 6 -1.58 5.22 -10.96
N TYR A 7 -2.04 3.97 -10.88
CA TYR A 7 -2.08 3.21 -9.63
C TYR A 7 -0.68 2.80 -9.16
N ASP A 8 0.18 2.38 -10.08
CA ASP A 8 1.55 1.99 -9.75
C ASP A 8 2.32 3.16 -9.14
N LYS A 9 2.17 4.37 -9.71
CA LYS A 9 2.75 5.60 -9.17
C LYS A 9 2.25 5.96 -7.78
N ILE A 10 0.94 5.81 -7.53
CA ILE A 10 0.36 6.03 -6.20
C ILE A 10 0.98 5.09 -5.17
N HIS A 11 1.10 3.80 -5.49
CA HIS A 11 1.68 2.81 -4.59
C HIS A 11 3.17 3.04 -4.34
N ILE A 12 3.93 3.45 -5.35
CA ILE A 12 5.34 3.83 -5.20
C ILE A 12 5.48 4.99 -4.21
N LEU A 13 4.70 6.07 -4.38
CA LEU A 13 4.76 7.25 -3.52
C LEU A 13 4.31 6.95 -2.08
N LEU A 14 3.32 6.07 -1.90
CA LEU A 14 2.94 5.57 -0.58
C LEU A 14 4.07 4.77 0.08
N GLY A 15 4.78 3.95 -0.70
CA GLY A 15 5.96 3.21 -0.26
C GLY A 15 7.09 4.14 0.18
N GLU A 16 7.42 5.15 -0.63
CA GLU A 16 8.44 6.16 -0.31
C GLU A 16 8.10 6.92 0.99
N ALA A 17 6.86 7.40 1.12
CA ALA A 17 6.41 8.08 2.33
C ALA A 17 6.47 7.17 3.56
N THR A 18 6.11 5.90 3.40
CA THR A 18 6.17 4.89 4.48
C THR A 18 7.60 4.65 4.93
N MET A 19 8.54 4.48 3.98
CA MET A 19 9.96 4.27 4.30
C MET A 19 10.54 5.47 5.03
N SER A 20 10.22 6.69 4.59
CA SER A 20 10.65 7.92 5.27
C SER A 20 10.16 8.01 6.73
N LEU A 21 8.92 7.58 7.01
CA LEU A 21 8.39 7.48 8.37
C LEU A 21 9.11 6.41 9.20
N ILE A 22 9.36 5.22 8.61
CA ILE A 22 10.08 4.12 9.27
C ILE A 22 11.51 4.55 9.63
N ASP A 23 12.24 5.17 8.70
CA ASP A 23 13.59 5.67 8.91
C ASP A 23 13.62 6.74 10.02
N SER A 24 12.58 7.57 10.07
CA SER A 24 12.38 8.56 11.13
C SER A 24 11.85 7.96 12.45
N ARG A 25 11.62 6.65 12.51
CA ARG A 25 10.97 5.93 13.64
C ARG A 25 9.64 6.56 14.07
N LYS A 26 8.91 7.14 13.12
CA LYS A 26 7.57 7.69 13.33
C LYS A 26 6.54 6.59 13.12
N GLU A 27 5.40 6.73 13.79
CA GLU A 27 4.25 5.85 13.56
C GLU A 27 3.81 5.90 12.09
N VAL A 28 3.48 4.74 11.53
CA VAL A 28 2.87 4.64 10.20
C VAL A 28 1.35 4.55 10.36
N SER A 29 0.69 5.68 10.13
CA SER A 29 -0.76 5.87 10.22
C SER A 29 -1.24 6.64 8.99
N SER A 30 -2.55 6.62 8.70
CA SER A 30 -3.11 7.40 7.58
C SER A 30 -2.87 8.90 7.73
N GLU A 31 -2.87 9.41 8.96
CA GLU A 31 -2.60 10.81 9.27
C GLU A 31 -1.13 11.16 9.04
N SER A 32 -0.20 10.39 9.61
CA SER A 32 1.24 10.59 9.43
C SER A 32 1.68 10.45 7.98
N LEU A 33 1.11 9.49 7.22
CA LEU A 33 1.35 9.36 5.78
C LEU A 33 0.81 10.56 4.98
N SER A 34 -0.37 11.08 5.33
CA SER A 34 -0.93 12.28 4.70
C SER A 34 -0.07 13.52 4.95
N ILE A 35 0.49 13.64 6.15
CA ILE A 35 1.44 14.69 6.52
C ILE A 35 2.75 14.52 5.75
N GLN A 36 3.29 13.31 5.69
CA GLN A 36 4.54 13.01 5.00
C GLN A 36 4.43 13.30 3.49
N LEU A 37 3.33 12.87 2.85
CA LEU A 37 3.08 13.17 1.43
C LEU A 37 2.94 14.68 1.19
N LYS A 38 2.31 15.42 2.10
CA LYS A 38 2.24 16.88 2.00
C LYS A 38 3.62 17.52 2.10
N GLN A 39 4.50 17.00 2.96
CA GLN A 39 5.86 17.49 3.09
C GLN A 39 6.67 17.18 1.82
N MET A 40 6.60 15.95 1.30
CA MET A 40 7.25 15.57 0.04
C MET A 40 6.84 16.49 -1.11
N ALA A 41 5.55 16.83 -1.24
CA ALA A 41 5.09 17.76 -2.27
C ALA A 41 5.60 19.20 -2.07
N ALA A 42 5.90 19.62 -0.84
CA ALA A 42 6.42 20.95 -0.56
C ALA A 42 7.92 21.07 -0.83
N GLU A 43 8.65 19.95 -0.76
CA GLU A 43 10.08 19.86 -1.04
C GLU A 43 10.37 19.51 -2.51
N GLU A 44 9.36 19.06 -3.26
CA GLU A 44 9.47 18.68 -4.67
C GLU A 44 9.48 19.90 -5.60
N SER A 45 10.33 19.84 -6.61
CA SER A 45 10.52 20.89 -7.61
C SER A 45 9.90 20.54 -8.97
N ASP A 46 9.65 19.27 -9.23
CA ASP A 46 8.96 18.80 -10.44
C ASP A 46 7.43 18.88 -10.26
N ASP A 47 6.80 19.80 -10.99
CA ASP A 47 5.34 20.01 -11.00
C ASP A 47 4.55 18.72 -11.32
N LEU A 48 5.07 17.85 -12.19
CA LEU A 48 4.40 16.59 -12.51
C LEU A 48 4.42 15.65 -11.31
N ARG A 49 5.55 15.58 -10.62
CA ARG A 49 5.69 14.76 -9.41
C ARG A 49 4.87 15.32 -8.25
N VAL A 50 4.76 16.65 -8.12
CA VAL A 50 3.84 17.28 -7.14
C VAL A 50 2.39 16.85 -7.38
N ILE A 51 1.94 16.79 -8.64
CA ILE A 51 0.60 16.33 -9.00
C ILE A 51 0.41 14.86 -8.63
N GLU A 52 1.41 14.01 -8.88
CA GLU A 52 1.37 12.59 -8.52
C GLU A 52 1.30 12.37 -7.01
N ILE A 53 2.07 13.14 -6.22
CA ILE A 53 2.00 13.13 -4.76
C ILE A 53 0.63 13.57 -4.26
N TRP A 54 0.04 14.60 -4.88
CA TRP A 54 -1.31 15.03 -4.56
C TRP A 54 -2.36 13.94 -4.86
N LYS A 55 -2.25 13.25 -6.00
CA LYS A 55 -3.10 12.10 -6.34
C LYS A 55 -2.96 10.99 -5.30
N ALA A 56 -1.74 10.63 -4.90
CA ALA A 56 -1.50 9.60 -3.88
C ALA A 56 -2.12 9.97 -2.53
N ARG A 57 -1.97 11.24 -2.11
CA ARG A 57 -2.59 11.73 -0.87
C ARG A 57 -4.12 11.70 -0.93
N LYS A 58 -4.71 12.08 -2.07
CA LYS A 58 -6.16 12.02 -2.27
C LYS A 58 -6.66 10.57 -2.23
N TRP A 59 -5.95 9.65 -2.88
CA TRP A 59 -6.25 8.22 -2.84
C TRP A 59 -6.20 7.68 -1.41
N LEU A 60 -5.14 8.02 -0.66
CA LEU A 60 -4.99 7.62 0.74
C LEU A 60 -6.18 8.06 1.59
N LEU A 61 -6.61 9.32 1.46
CA LEU A 61 -7.76 9.84 2.22
C LEU A 61 -9.08 9.16 1.83
N GLN A 62 -9.27 8.82 0.56
CA GLN A 62 -10.46 8.10 0.09
C GLN A 62 -10.53 6.65 0.61
N HIS A 63 -9.38 5.99 0.75
CA HIS A 63 -9.30 4.58 1.16
C HIS A 63 -9.07 4.42 2.68
N SER A 64 -8.52 5.43 3.37
CA SER A 64 -8.43 5.42 4.83
C SER A 64 -9.80 5.48 5.50
N VAL A 65 -10.78 6.12 4.85
CA VAL A 65 -12.18 6.13 5.31
C VAL A 65 -12.77 4.72 5.28
N GLN A 66 -12.38 3.88 4.32
CA GLN A 66 -12.83 2.47 4.24
C GLN A 66 -12.25 1.61 5.38
N PHE A 67 -11.09 1.96 5.93
CA PHE A 67 -10.56 1.32 7.13
C PHE A 67 -11.30 1.74 8.41
N THR A 68 -11.88 2.94 8.45
CA THR A 68 -12.66 3.43 9.60
C THR A 68 -14.15 3.07 9.55
N ALA A 69 -14.67 2.68 8.38
CA ALA A 69 -16.04 2.19 8.22
C ALA A 69 -16.29 0.80 8.84
N GLY A 70 -15.32 0.25 9.57
CA GLY A 70 -15.47 -0.93 10.43
C GLY A 70 -15.59 -0.63 11.93
N ARG A 71 -15.74 0.64 12.34
CA ARG A 71 -15.72 0.99 13.78
C ARG A 71 -17.06 0.89 14.51
N ASN A 72 -18.11 0.33 13.89
CA ASN A 72 -19.35 -0.02 14.60
C ASN A 72 -20.01 -1.26 14.00
N GLY A 73 -19.69 -2.44 14.56
CA GLY A 73 -20.56 -3.61 14.54
C GLY A 73 -20.20 -4.72 13.55
N GLY A 74 -19.80 -5.87 14.10
CA GLY A 74 -20.07 -7.17 13.48
C GLY A 74 -18.99 -7.72 12.55
N TYR A 75 -18.50 -8.91 12.89
CA TYR A 75 -17.71 -9.80 12.04
C TYR A 75 -18.30 -9.95 10.63
N ALA A 76 -17.46 -9.86 9.59
CA ALA A 76 -17.50 -10.53 8.25
C ALA A 76 -17.03 -9.55 7.14
N SER A 77 -16.04 -9.86 6.29
CA SER A 77 -15.80 -11.15 5.65
C SER A 77 -14.31 -11.42 5.38
N PRO A 78 -13.84 -12.68 5.51
CA PRO A 78 -12.46 -13.11 5.21
C PRO A 78 -12.17 -13.32 3.70
N LEU A 79 -12.81 -12.59 2.80
CA LEU A 79 -12.77 -12.87 1.36
C LEU A 79 -12.19 -11.72 0.53
N ARG A 80 -10.91 -11.39 0.72
CA ARG A 80 -9.99 -10.89 -0.35
C ARG A 80 -8.51 -11.20 -0.08
N LEU A 81 -8.20 -12.22 0.72
CA LEU A 81 -6.83 -12.72 0.90
C LEU A 81 -6.47 -13.89 -0.03
N ARG A 82 -7.37 -14.33 -0.92
CA ARG A 82 -7.11 -15.44 -1.85
C ARG A 82 -6.51 -14.97 -3.19
N GLU A 83 -6.78 -13.74 -3.61
CA GLU A 83 -6.37 -13.24 -4.94
C GLU A 83 -4.97 -12.62 -4.95
N ASN A 84 -4.44 -12.20 -3.80
CA ASN A 84 -3.08 -11.68 -3.68
C ASN A 84 -2.02 -12.74 -3.33
N GLN A 85 -2.40 -13.95 -2.91
CA GLN A 85 -1.41 -15.00 -2.66
C GLN A 85 -0.74 -15.45 -3.97
N SER A 86 -1.49 -15.56 -5.07
CA SER A 86 -0.92 -16.01 -6.36
C SER A 86 0.10 -15.02 -6.92
N ARG A 87 -0.16 -13.70 -6.83
CA ARG A 87 0.78 -12.67 -7.33
C ARG A 87 2.08 -12.57 -6.53
N LEU A 88 2.04 -12.93 -5.25
CA LEU A 88 3.23 -12.89 -4.39
C LEU A 88 4.09 -14.16 -4.51
N GLN A 89 3.53 -15.28 -4.97
CA GLN A 89 4.27 -16.53 -5.20
C GLN A 89 5.14 -16.48 -6.47
N ASP A 90 4.71 -15.71 -7.48
CA ASP A 90 5.50 -15.53 -8.72
C ASP A 90 6.70 -14.59 -8.53
N PHE A 91 6.59 -13.64 -7.59
CA PHE A 91 7.61 -12.61 -7.36
C PHE A 91 8.75 -13.06 -6.46
N TYR A 92 8.47 -13.97 -5.53
CA TYR A 92 9.45 -14.58 -4.66
C TYR A 92 9.36 -16.07 -4.90
N HIS A 93 10.35 -16.68 -5.56
CA HIS A 93 10.50 -18.14 -5.69
C HIS A 93 10.61 -18.83 -4.31
N LEU A 94 9.52 -18.82 -3.56
CA LEU A 94 9.34 -19.53 -2.31
C LEU A 94 8.77 -20.89 -2.68
N PRO A 95 9.43 -21.99 -2.31
CA PRO A 95 8.87 -23.32 -2.56
C PRO A 95 7.52 -23.44 -1.83
N SER A 96 6.51 -23.86 -2.59
CA SER A 96 5.16 -24.07 -2.09
C SER A 96 5.16 -25.08 -0.95
N SER A 97 4.55 -24.71 0.17
CA SER A 97 4.44 -25.55 1.38
C SER A 97 3.69 -26.88 1.14
N ASN A 98 3.18 -27.13 -0.07
CA ASN A 98 2.58 -28.40 -0.45
C ASN A 98 3.58 -29.51 -0.82
N ASP A 99 4.87 -29.20 -1.03
CA ASP A 99 5.89 -30.23 -1.31
C ASP A 99 6.48 -30.87 -0.03
N ALA A 100 6.25 -30.28 1.15
CA ALA A 100 6.77 -30.80 2.42
C ALA A 100 6.02 -32.02 2.98
N LYS A 101 4.97 -32.51 2.30
CA LYS A 101 4.18 -33.68 2.76
C LYS A 101 4.20 -34.90 1.83
N LYS A 102 5.07 -34.93 0.83
CA LYS A 102 5.28 -36.12 -0.04
C LYS A 102 6.72 -36.61 -0.06
N GLN A 103 7.39 -36.62 1.10
CA GLN A 103 8.59 -37.42 1.31
C GLN A 103 8.58 -38.05 2.72
N SER A 104 7.50 -38.75 3.05
CA SER A 104 7.52 -39.77 4.11
C SER A 104 6.33 -40.70 3.92
N SER A 105 6.47 -41.60 2.94
CA SER A 105 5.95 -42.98 2.93
C SER A 105 6.48 -43.70 1.72
#